data_AF-A0A1I5E8V3-F1
#
_entry.id   AF-A0A1I5E8V3-F1
#
_cell.length_a   1.000
_cell.length_b   1.000
_cell.length_c   1.000
_cell.angle_alpha   90.00
_cell.angle_beta   90.00
_cell.angle_gamma   90.00
#
_symmetry.space_group_name_H-M   'P 1'
#
loop_
_entity.id
_entity.type
_entity.pdbx_description
1 polymer ?
#
loop_
_entity_poly.entity_id
_entity_poly.type
_entity_poly.pdbx_seq_one_letter_code
_entity_poly.pdbx_strand_id
1 'polypeptide(L)'
;MCSYRAPPLILLRMLSGEMIPERMYADTLIIDSETLILSMTYRYHIEAASPLRVMEARFEMGPDAPLIRMASPDDKDEREILIYG
;
A
#
# COMPACT_ATOMS: atom_id res chain seq x y z
N MET A 1 -6.47 22.33 -3.81
CA MET A 1 -6.70 21.40 -2.69
C MET A 1 -6.38 20.00 -3.19
N CYS A 2 -5.14 19.53 -3.04
CA CYS A 2 -4.77 18.18 -3.45
C CYS A 2 -5.33 17.19 -2.42
N SER A 3 -6.39 16.48 -2.78
CA SER A 3 -6.84 15.30 -2.04
C SER A 3 -5.72 14.26 -2.11
N TYR A 4 -5.07 13.97 -0.98
CA TYR A 4 -3.99 13.00 -0.88
C TYR A 4 -4.59 11.61 -1.10
N ARG A 5 -4.62 11.18 -2.36
CA ARG A 5 -5.01 9.80 -2.72
C ARG A 5 -4.02 8.85 -2.07
N ALA A 6 -4.53 7.83 -1.39
CA ALA A 6 -3.67 6.86 -0.73
C ALA A 6 -2.74 6.21 -1.77
N PRO A 7 -1.42 6.16 -1.51
CA PRO A 7 -0.50 5.51 -2.41
C PRO A 7 -0.77 3.99 -2.44
N PRO A 8 -0.42 3.31 -3.54
CA PRO A 8 -0.48 1.86 -3.60
C PRO A 8 0.37 1.26 -2.47
N LEU A 9 -0.13 0.18 -1.89
CA LEU A 9 0.51 -0.49 -0.77
C LEU A 9 0.56 -1.99 -1.00
N ILE A 10 1.52 -2.63 -0.34
CA ILE A 10 1.59 -4.08 -0.24
C ILE A 10 1.23 -4.46 1.19
N LEU A 11 0.25 -5.34 1.34
CA LEU A 11 -0.10 -5.89 2.64
C LEU A 11 0.68 -7.19 2.85
N LEU A 12 1.57 -7.16 3.83
CA LEU A 12 2.34 -8.31 4.27
C LEU A 12 1.55 -9.03 5.36
N ARG A 13 1.20 -10.29 5.12
CA ARG A 13 0.58 -11.15 6.13
C ARG A 13 1.63 -12.07 6.71
N MET A 14 1.99 -11.83 7.97
CA MET A 14 2.99 -12.61 8.68
C MET A 14 2.41 -13.96 9.12
N LEU A 15 3.27 -14.96 9.33
CA LEU A 15 2.88 -16.25 9.91
C LEU A 15 2.33 -16.12 11.33
N SER A 16 2.76 -15.07 12.06
CA SER A 16 2.22 -14.69 13.36
C SER A 16 0.77 -14.20 13.33
N GLY A 17 0.23 -13.91 12.14
CA GLY A 17 -1.08 -13.29 11.95
C GLY A 17 -1.05 -11.76 11.86
N GLU A 18 0.10 -11.14 12.12
CA GLU A 18 0.27 -9.70 11.96
C GLU A 18 0.08 -9.26 10.49
N MET A 19 -0.51 -8.07 10.31
CA MET A 19 -0.77 -7.47 9.02
C MET A 19 -0.01 -6.13 8.92
N ILE A 20 1.03 -6.10 8.09
CA ILE A 20 1.91 -4.95 7.96
C ILE A 20 1.67 -4.30 6.59
N PRO A 21 1.06 -3.10 6.53
CA PRO A 21 0.95 -2.35 5.30
C PRO A 21 2.27 -1.61 5.01
N GLU A 22 2.84 -1.81 3.83
CA GLU A 22 4.04 -1.09 3.37
C GLU A 22 3.79 -0.35 2.05
N ARG A 23 4.38 0.84 1.87
CA ARG A 23 4.19 1.64 0.65
C ARG A 23 4.89 0.94 -0.51
N MET A 24 4.20 0.83 -1.64
CA MET A 24 4.83 0.39 -2.87
C MET A 24 5.49 1.57 -3.56
N TYR A 25 6.82 1.56 -3.59
CA TYR A 25 7.61 2.53 -4.35
C TYR A 25 7.69 2.07 -5.81
N ALA A 26 7.28 2.96 -6.73
CA ALA A 26 7.39 2.68 -8.15
C ALA A 26 8.87 2.51 -8.53
N ASP A 27 9.19 1.41 -9.21
CA ASP A 27 10.53 1.09 -9.66
C ASP A 27 10.74 1.62 -11.08
N THR A 28 9.84 1.26 -11.99
CA THR A 28 9.88 1.70 -13.39
C THR A 28 8.49 2.14 -13.87
N LEU A 29 8.43 3.29 -14.55
CA LEU A 29 7.26 3.79 -15.26
C LEU A 29 7.58 3.87 -16.76
N ILE A 30 6.80 3.17 -17.57
CA ILE A 30 6.87 3.23 -19.03
C ILE A 30 5.62 3.95 -19.54
N ILE A 31 5.85 4.95 -20.39
CA ILE A 31 4.80 5.74 -21.02
C ILE A 31 4.85 5.46 -22.51
N ASP A 32 3.81 4.80 -23.02
CA ASP A 32 3.61 4.65 -24.45
C ASP A 32 2.59 5.70 -24.91
N SER A 33 3.08 6.73 -25.59
CA SER A 33 2.23 7.82 -26.11
C SER A 33 1.50 7.46 -27.39
N GLU A 34 1.92 6.42 -28.11
CA GLU A 34 1.24 5.97 -29.34
C GLU A 34 0.02 5.12 -28.98
N THR A 35 0.18 4.19 -28.04
CA THR A 35 -0.92 3.33 -27.58
C THR A 35 -1.70 3.90 -26.40
N LEU A 36 -1.25 5.03 -25.84
CA LEU A 36 -1.81 5.69 -24.65
C LEU A 36 -1.86 4.78 -23.41
N ILE A 37 -0.84 3.93 -23.27
CA ILE A 37 -0.71 2.98 -22.16
C ILE A 37 0.37 3.45 -21.19
N LEU A 38 0.04 3.40 -19.90
CA LEU A 38 1.00 3.56 -18.81
C LEU A 38 1.24 2.19 -18.17
N SER A 39 2.50 1.75 -18.17
CA SER A 39 2.91 0.53 -17.47
C SER A 39 3.79 0.90 -16.28
N MET A 40 3.37 0.50 -15.08
CA MET A 40 4.11 0.77 -13.85
C MET A 40 4.48 -0.54 -13.19
N THR A 41 5.75 -0.65 -12.79
CA THR A 41 6.28 -1.82 -12.11
C THR A 41 6.74 -1.44 -10.71
N TYR A 42 6.63 -2.40 -9.81
CA TYR A 42 7.03 -2.28 -8.42
C TYR A 42 7.94 -3.46 -8.10
N ARG A 43 9.02 -3.22 -7.36
CA ARG A 43 9.92 -4.28 -6.90
C ARG A 43 9.88 -4.32 -5.38
N TYR A 44 9.76 -5.53 -4.85
CA TYR A 44 9.83 -5.79 -3.43
C TYR A 44 10.92 -6.81 -3.17
N HIS A 45 11.79 -6.53 -2.21
CA HIS A 45 12.87 -7.42 -1.81
C HIS A 45 12.54 -8.00 -0.45
N ILE A 46 12.65 -9.33 -0.32
CA ILE A 46 12.43 -10.02 0.94
C ILE A 46 13.46 -11.12 1.12
N GLU A 47 13.86 -11.35 2.37
CA GLU A 47 14.67 -12.50 2.72
C GLU A 47 13.88 -13.80 2.53
N ALA A 48 14.50 -14.82 1.93
CA ALA A 48 13.85 -16.10 1.70
C ALA A 48 13.39 -16.78 3.01
N ALA A 49 14.05 -16.47 4.14
CA ALA A 49 13.72 -16.99 5.46
C ALA A 49 12.73 -16.10 6.25
N SER A 50 12.16 -15.06 5.63
CA SER A 50 11.21 -14.18 6.29
C SER A 50 9.96 -14.96 6.74
N PRO A 51 9.41 -14.71 7.95
CA PRO A 51 8.20 -15.36 8.44
C PRO A 51 6.93 -14.80 7.76
N LEU A 52 7.00 -14.58 6.45
CA LEU A 52 5.93 -14.05 5.64
C LEU A 52 5.11 -15.17 5.03
N ARG A 53 3.79 -15.07 5.16
CA ARG A 53 2.84 -16.03 4.59
C ARG A 53 2.37 -15.62 3.21
N VAL A 54 1.97 -14.35 3.06
CA VAL A 54 1.37 -13.82 1.83
C VAL A 54 1.75 -12.35 1.63
N MET A 55 1.97 -11.96 0.38
CA MET A 55 2.05 -10.57 -0.08
C MET A 55 0.84 -10.24 -0.92
N GLU A 56 0.06 -9.24 -0.53
CA GLU A 56 -1.10 -8.78 -1.30
C GLU A 56 -0.83 -7.37 -1.83
N ALA A 57 -0.64 -7.23 -3.14
CA ALA A 57 -0.57 -5.91 -3.76
C ALA A 57 -1.97 -5.28 -3.76
N ARG A 58 -2.11 -4.10 -3.15
CA ARG A 58 -3.37 -3.37 -3.02
C ARG A 58 -3.22 -2.00 -3.67
N PHE A 59 -3.91 -1.85 -4.78
CA PHE A 59 -4.01 -0.61 -5.54
C PHE A 59 -5.41 -0.06 -5.31
N GLU A 60 -5.51 1.08 -4.63
CA GLU A 60 -6.80 1.72 -4.45
C GLU A 60 -7.00 2.84 -5.43
N MET A 61 -8.13 2.79 -6.13
CA MET A 61 -8.50 3.78 -7.13
C MET A 61 -9.70 4.62 -6.68
N GLY A 62 -10.41 4.19 -5.61
CA GLY A 62 -11.56 4.88 -5.04
C GLY A 62 -11.20 5.81 -3.87
N PRO A 63 -11.67 7.07 -3.86
CA PRO A 63 -11.43 7.98 -2.74
C PRO A 63 -12.14 7.55 -1.43
N ASP A 64 -13.24 6.80 -1.54
CA ASP A 64 -14.08 6.37 -0.42
C ASP A 64 -13.83 4.92 0.00
N ALA A 65 -12.84 4.26 -0.60
CA ALA A 65 -12.59 2.87 -0.29
C ALA A 65 -12.06 2.71 1.14
N PRO A 66 -12.49 1.66 1.87
CA PRO A 66 -12.07 1.40 3.24
C PRO A 66 -10.64 0.86 3.24
N LEU A 67 -9.68 1.75 3.02
CA LEU A 67 -8.27 1.39 2.97
C LEU A 67 -7.70 1.19 4.36
N ILE A 68 -6.83 0.18 4.48
CA ILE A 68 -5.82 0.14 5.53
C ILE A 68 -4.90 1.34 5.29
N ARG A 69 -5.05 2.37 6.13
CA ARG A 69 -4.24 3.59 6.07
C ARG A 69 -2.96 3.38 6.86
N MET A 70 -1.84 3.84 6.30
CA MET A 70 -0.63 4.03 7.10
C MET A 70 -0.82 5.31 7.90
N ALA A 71 -0.68 5.21 9.22
CA ALA A 71 -0.62 6.39 10.06
C ALA A 71 0.57 7.24 9.64
N SER A 72 0.33 8.48 9.21
CA SER A 72 1.39 9.46 9.07
C SER A 72 1.80 9.96 10.46
N PRO A 73 3.09 10.21 10.75
CA PRO A 73 3.50 10.88 11.99
C PRO A 73 2.87 12.26 12.16
N ASP A 74 2.45 12.89 11.05
CA ASP A 74 1.78 14.18 11.00
C ASP A 74 0.25 14.08 11.13
N ASP A 75 -0.32 12.87 11.23
CA ASP A 75 -1.73 12.65 11.52
C ASP A 75 -1.99 12.88 13.02
N LYS A 76 -1.85 14.13 13.47
CA LYS A 76 -2.47 14.59 14.72
C LYS A 76 -3.96 14.82 14.46
N ASP A 77 -4.72 13.74 14.36
CA ASP A 77 -6.17 13.84 14.37
C ASP A 77 -6.75 12.87 15.40
N GLU A 78 -7.38 13.46 16.41
CA GLU A 78 -7.82 12.92 17.70
C GLU A 78 -9.03 11.99 17.60
N ARG A 79 -9.00 10.99 16.72
CA ARG A 79 -10.05 9.96 16.69
C ARG A 79 -9.48 8.60 16.96
N GLU A 80 -9.50 8.27 18.24
CA GLU A 80 -9.50 6.95 18.86
C GLU A 80 -10.14 5.92 17.92
N ILE A 81 -9.31 5.19 17.15
CA ILE A 81 -9.77 4.01 16.42
C ILE A 81 -9.84 2.90 17.45
N LEU A 82 -11.02 2.77 18.08
CA LEU A 82 -11.42 1.57 18.82
C LEU A 82 -11.47 0.40 17.84
N ILE A 83 -10.39 -0.37 17.77
CA ILE A 83 -10.41 -1.71 17.22
C ILE A 83 -10.99 -2.63 18.31
N TYR A 84 -12.29 -2.89 18.23
CA TYR A 84 -12.92 -3.97 18.97
C TYR A 84 -12.60 -5.31 18.31
N GLY A 85 -12.11 -6.26 19.13
CA GLY A 85 -12.34 -7.71 18.97
C GLY A 85 -11.33 -8.46 18.14
#